data_AF-A0A1J3G1U1-F1
#
_entry.id   AF-A0A1J3G1U1-F1
#
_cell.length_a   1.000
_cell.length_b   1.000
_cell.length_c   1.000
_cell.angle_alpha   90.00
_cell.angle_beta   90.00
_cell.angle_gamma   90.00
#
_symmetry.space_group_name_H-M   'P 1'
#
loop_
_entity.id
_entity.type
_entity.pdbx_description
1 polymer ?
#
loop_
_entity_poly.entity_id
_entity_poly.type
_entity_poly.pdbx_seq_one_letter_code
_entity_poly.pdbx_strand_id
1 'polypeptide(L)'
;AKGLAGNQDIASKKNLPNLRKKITKRIGKMTHTETLNVLDEIESLVSDQLQVVSYKWLSRNFSLSSKTAKRLLKDFVEKHGKDLEVVYTVSGWQKNKPSDYYTRLVSSSKLSEVEKEFNGTCFAHIYSVQASIPMDPAAIWNTEFVQAEELFKEPSLTNNCLRDNRFCGISNSFVKRDIEGANVDVTAP
;
A
#
# COMPACT_ATOMS: atom_id res chain seq x y z
N ALA A 1 65.14 -10.05 3.61
CA ALA A 1 64.02 -10.24 2.67
C ALA A 1 62.75 -10.51 3.47
N LYS A 2 61.67 -9.76 3.21
CA LYS A 2 60.23 -9.97 3.55
C LYS A 2 59.91 -10.46 4.99
N GLY A 3 59.24 -9.74 5.90
CA GLY A 3 58.13 -8.78 5.76
C GLY A 3 56.81 -9.49 6.05
N LEU A 4 56.11 -9.11 7.15
CA LEU A 4 54.64 -9.01 7.27
C LEU A 4 54.24 -8.58 8.69
N ALA A 5 53.93 -7.30 8.82
CA ALA A 5 53.19 -6.72 9.93
C ALA A 5 51.68 -6.94 9.71
N GLY A 6 50.99 -7.47 10.71
CA GLY A 6 49.53 -7.48 10.76
C GLY A 6 49.05 -6.18 11.39
N ASN A 7 48.53 -5.27 10.56
CA ASN A 7 47.93 -4.02 11.02
C ASN A 7 46.42 -4.22 11.19
N GLN A 8 45.90 -3.77 12.33
CA GLN A 8 44.47 -3.68 12.64
C GLN A 8 43.82 -2.64 11.72
N ASP A 9 42.76 -3.00 11.00
CA ASP A 9 41.89 -2.02 10.36
C ASP A 9 40.49 -2.03 11.00
N ILE A 10 40.32 -1.03 11.86
CA ILE A 10 39.05 -0.57 12.43
C ILE A 10 38.24 0.04 11.27
N ALA A 11 37.27 -0.71 10.75
CA ALA A 11 36.34 -0.19 9.76
C ALA A 11 35.53 0.97 10.35
N SER A 12 35.86 2.17 9.87
CA SER A 12 35.44 3.48 10.33
C SER A 12 33.91 3.71 10.24
N LYS A 13 33.32 4.27 11.31
CA LYS A 13 31.93 4.74 11.44
C LYS A 13 31.50 5.85 10.44
N LYS A 14 32.25 6.09 9.36
CA LYS A 14 32.02 7.19 8.39
C LYS A 14 31.00 6.90 7.28
N ASN A 15 30.49 5.67 7.15
CA ASN A 15 29.56 5.30 6.06
C ASN A 15 28.06 5.27 6.42
N LEU A 16 27.71 5.57 7.67
CA LEU A 16 26.31 5.53 8.13
C LEU A 16 25.36 6.54 7.44
N PRO A 17 25.76 7.79 7.14
CA PRO A 17 24.87 8.74 6.47
C PRO A 17 24.60 8.38 5.00
N ASN A 18 25.60 7.81 4.32
CA ASN A 18 25.49 7.39 2.92
C ASN A 18 24.71 6.09 2.78
N LEU A 19 24.85 5.16 3.74
CA LEU A 19 24.04 3.95 3.81
C LEU A 19 22.56 4.29 4.09
N ARG A 20 22.28 5.23 5.01
CA ARG A 20 20.93 5.76 5.22
C ARG A 20 20.37 6.44 3.97
N LYS A 21 21.14 7.29 3.28
CA LYS A 21 20.69 7.89 2.00
C LYS A 21 20.46 6.84 0.90
N LYS A 22 21.26 5.77 0.83
CA LYS A 22 21.07 4.65 -0.12
C LYS A 22 19.85 3.79 0.22
N ILE A 23 19.61 3.52 1.51
CA ILE A 23 18.44 2.80 2.02
C ILE A 23 17.18 3.64 1.81
N THR A 24 17.21 4.94 2.12
CA THR A 24 16.09 5.85 1.85
C THR A 24 15.84 6.06 0.35
N LYS A 25 16.88 5.93 -0.50
CA LYS A 25 16.75 5.96 -1.98
C LYS A 25 16.20 4.65 -2.57
N ARG A 26 16.30 3.52 -1.84
CA ARG A 26 15.81 2.18 -2.24
C ARG A 26 14.52 1.72 -1.55
N ILE A 27 13.87 2.57 -0.75
CA ILE A 27 12.42 2.44 -0.55
C ILE A 27 11.76 2.99 -1.82
N GLY A 28 11.96 2.24 -2.91
CA GLY A 28 12.11 2.73 -4.27
C GLY A 28 10.92 3.54 -4.76
N LYS A 29 11.21 4.73 -5.28
CA LYS A 29 10.27 5.43 -6.15
C LYS A 29 10.12 4.55 -7.39
N MET A 30 8.94 3.95 -7.58
CA MET A 30 8.57 3.16 -8.76
C MET A 30 8.97 3.90 -10.04
N THR A 31 9.55 3.19 -10.99
CA THR A 31 9.93 3.76 -12.29
C THR A 31 8.70 4.20 -13.07
N HIS A 32 8.89 5.07 -14.06
CA HIS A 32 7.78 5.51 -14.91
C HIS A 32 7.17 4.34 -15.68
N THR A 33 7.98 3.43 -16.22
CA THR A 33 7.53 2.23 -16.93
C THR A 33 6.74 1.29 -16.02
N GLU A 34 7.23 0.99 -14.81
CA GLU A 34 6.47 0.16 -13.85
C GLU A 34 5.13 0.82 -13.46
N THR A 35 5.13 2.14 -13.32
CA THR A 35 3.90 2.90 -13.03
C THR A 35 2.88 2.72 -14.15
N LEU A 36 3.30 2.88 -15.41
CA LEU A 36 2.41 2.70 -16.56
C LEU A 36 1.88 1.26 -16.64
N ASN A 37 2.75 0.27 -16.48
CA ASN A 37 2.34 -1.14 -16.51
C ASN A 37 1.28 -1.46 -15.45
N VAL A 38 1.41 -0.92 -14.22
CA VAL A 38 0.41 -1.12 -13.17
C VAL A 38 -0.89 -0.38 -13.48
N LEU A 39 -0.83 0.81 -14.10
CA LEU A 39 -2.03 1.54 -14.50
C LEU A 39 -2.82 0.81 -15.60
N ASP A 40 -2.12 0.24 -16.58
CA ASP A 40 -2.75 -0.56 -17.65
C ASP A 40 -3.38 -1.85 -17.09
N GLU A 41 -2.75 -2.48 -16.10
CA GLU A 41 -3.33 -3.65 -15.42
C GLU A 41 -4.55 -3.28 -14.56
N ILE A 42 -4.54 -2.12 -13.89
CA ILE A 42 -5.73 -1.59 -13.20
C ILE A 42 -6.87 -1.40 -14.21
N GLU A 43 -6.57 -0.87 -15.40
CA GLU A 43 -7.57 -0.69 -16.46
C GLU A 43 -8.22 -2.00 -16.87
N SER A 44 -7.43 -3.06 -17.10
CA SER A 44 -7.95 -4.38 -17.48
C SER A 44 -8.79 -5.01 -16.35
N LEU A 45 -8.31 -4.92 -15.10
CA LEU A 45 -9.06 -5.44 -13.94
C LEU A 45 -10.42 -4.76 -13.77
N VAL A 46 -10.47 -3.44 -13.96
CA VAL A 46 -11.69 -2.65 -13.77
C VAL A 46 -12.65 -2.78 -14.95
N SER A 47 -12.14 -2.70 -16.18
CA SER A 47 -12.96 -2.59 -17.39
C SER A 47 -13.28 -3.94 -18.01
N ASP A 48 -12.29 -4.83 -18.09
CA ASP A 48 -12.45 -6.14 -18.75
C ASP A 48 -12.99 -7.18 -17.76
N GLN A 49 -12.43 -7.20 -16.55
CA GLN A 49 -12.77 -8.18 -15.52
C GLN A 49 -13.88 -7.71 -14.56
N LEU A 50 -14.29 -6.44 -14.66
CA LEU A 50 -15.31 -5.82 -13.81
C LEU A 50 -15.04 -5.98 -12.31
N GLN A 51 -13.76 -6.05 -11.94
CA GLN A 51 -13.34 -6.27 -10.57
C GLN A 51 -13.36 -4.95 -9.78
N VAL A 52 -13.80 -5.02 -8.51
CA VAL A 52 -13.56 -3.94 -7.56
C VAL A 52 -12.10 -3.95 -7.12
N VAL A 53 -11.37 -2.90 -7.48
CA VAL A 53 -9.94 -2.76 -7.16
C VAL A 53 -9.75 -1.75 -6.04
N SER A 54 -9.45 -2.25 -4.85
CA SER A 54 -9.12 -1.40 -3.70
C SER A 54 -7.63 -1.17 -3.52
N TYR A 55 -7.26 -0.14 -2.75
CA TYR A 55 -5.85 0.12 -2.47
C TYR A 55 -5.17 -1.02 -1.70
N LYS A 56 -5.92 -1.79 -0.89
CA LYS A 56 -5.38 -2.94 -0.16
C LYS A 56 -5.16 -4.13 -1.07
N TRP A 57 -6.15 -4.45 -1.90
CA TRP A 57 -6.04 -5.53 -2.88
C TRP A 57 -4.87 -5.25 -3.83
N LEU A 58 -4.79 -4.02 -4.35
CA LEU A 58 -3.74 -3.55 -5.25
C LEU A 58 -2.35 -3.60 -4.58
N SER A 59 -2.26 -3.13 -3.34
CA SER A 59 -1.01 -3.16 -2.56
C SER A 59 -0.45 -4.57 -2.42
N ARG A 60 -1.30 -5.56 -2.14
CA ARG A 60 -0.88 -6.97 -1.99
C ARG A 60 -0.57 -7.61 -3.35
N ASN A 61 -1.40 -7.37 -4.36
CA ASN A 61 -1.24 -7.97 -5.69
C ASN A 61 0.07 -7.55 -6.38
N PHE A 62 0.44 -6.26 -6.26
CA PHE A 62 1.62 -5.72 -6.92
C PHE A 62 2.80 -5.49 -5.99
N SER A 63 2.73 -5.99 -4.75
CA SER A 63 3.77 -5.79 -3.72
C SER A 63 4.15 -4.32 -3.49
N LEU A 64 3.14 -3.45 -3.41
CA LEU A 64 3.30 -2.01 -3.27
C LEU A 64 2.98 -1.55 -1.85
N SER A 65 3.65 -0.49 -1.38
CA SER A 65 3.19 0.17 -0.15
C SER A 65 1.77 0.70 -0.31
N SER A 66 0.98 0.64 0.77
CA SER A 66 -0.39 1.19 0.80
C SER A 66 -0.47 2.65 0.31
N LYS A 67 0.55 3.46 0.62
CA LYS A 67 0.65 4.84 0.12
C LYS A 67 0.83 4.90 -1.41
N THR A 68 1.62 4.00 -1.98
CA THR A 68 1.84 3.93 -3.43
C THR A 68 0.59 3.44 -4.14
N ALA A 69 -0.07 2.41 -3.62
CA ALA A 69 -1.33 1.92 -4.16
C ALA A 69 -2.42 3.02 -4.19
N LYS A 70 -2.58 3.79 -3.09
CA LYS A 70 -3.51 4.93 -3.06
C LYS A 70 -3.17 6.02 -4.08
N ARG A 71 -1.87 6.28 -4.31
CA ARG A 71 -1.43 7.23 -5.34
C ARG A 71 -1.76 6.72 -6.74
N LEU A 72 -1.47 5.45 -7.04
CA LEU A 72 -1.76 4.88 -8.36
C LEU A 72 -3.25 4.87 -8.68
N LEU A 73 -4.11 4.55 -7.70
CA LEU A 73 -5.56 4.67 -7.89
C LEU A 73 -5.99 6.11 -8.16
N LYS A 74 -5.35 7.09 -7.54
CA LYS A 74 -5.59 8.51 -7.82
C LYS A 74 -5.16 8.87 -9.24
N ASP A 75 -3.94 8.49 -9.64
CA ASP A 75 -3.41 8.75 -10.98
C ASP A 75 -4.30 8.09 -12.06
N PHE A 76 -4.81 6.88 -11.78
CA PHE A 76 -5.78 6.17 -12.64
C PHE A 76 -7.11 6.94 -12.79
N VAL A 77 -7.73 7.35 -11.68
CA VAL A 77 -8.98 8.12 -11.73
C VAL A 77 -8.81 9.45 -12.47
N GLU A 78 -7.68 10.14 -12.27
CA GLU A 78 -7.39 11.40 -12.97
C GLU A 78 -7.24 11.21 -14.49
N LYS A 79 -6.70 10.06 -14.95
CA LYS A 79 -6.55 9.72 -16.37
C LYS A 79 -7.87 9.33 -17.05
N HIS A 80 -8.71 8.56 -16.36
CA HIS A 80 -9.92 7.94 -16.96
C HIS A 80 -11.22 8.74 -16.72
N GLY A 81 -11.22 9.73 -15.82
CA GLY A 81 -12.32 10.68 -15.70
C GLY A 81 -13.61 10.07 -15.14
N LYS A 82 -14.75 10.41 -15.76
CA LYS A 82 -16.11 10.13 -15.22
C LYS A 82 -16.64 8.73 -15.50
N ASP A 83 -15.93 7.93 -16.29
CA ASP A 83 -16.37 6.59 -16.69
C ASP A 83 -16.12 5.53 -15.60
N LEU A 84 -15.66 5.97 -14.43
CA LEU A 84 -15.34 5.12 -13.29
C LEU A 84 -16.20 5.49 -12.09
N GLU A 85 -16.65 4.46 -11.39
CA GLU A 85 -17.20 4.60 -10.06
C GLU A 85 -16.08 4.53 -9.02
N VAL A 86 -16.05 5.52 -8.13
CA VAL A 86 -14.99 5.68 -7.13
C VAL A 86 -15.61 5.72 -5.75
N VAL A 87 -15.04 4.92 -4.84
CA VAL A 87 -15.40 4.95 -3.42
C VAL A 87 -14.23 5.54 -2.64
N TYR A 88 -14.53 6.52 -1.80
CA TYR A 88 -13.59 7.20 -0.92
C TYR A 88 -13.75 6.72 0.51
N THR A 89 -12.65 6.65 1.25
CA THR A 89 -12.68 6.69 2.71
C THR A 89 -12.58 8.14 3.14
N VAL A 90 -13.57 8.61 3.90
CA VAL A 90 -13.60 9.96 4.48
C VAL A 90 -13.55 9.85 5.99
N SER A 91 -12.65 10.60 6.62
CA SER A 91 -12.53 10.63 8.07
C SER A 91 -12.27 12.02 8.64
N GLY A 92 -12.75 12.26 9.86
CA GLY A 92 -12.61 13.57 10.52
C GLY A 92 -13.50 13.70 11.75
N TRP A 93 -13.38 14.86 12.42
CA TRP A 93 -14.22 15.22 13.57
C TRP A 93 -15.59 15.72 13.11
N GLN A 94 -16.68 15.25 13.72
CA GLN A 94 -18.02 15.70 13.32
C GLN A 94 -18.33 17.12 13.77
N LYS A 95 -19.07 17.87 12.95
CA LYS A 95 -19.53 19.23 13.29
C LYS A 95 -20.57 19.23 14.42
N ASN A 96 -21.52 18.30 14.37
CA ASN A 96 -22.63 18.24 15.32
C ASN A 96 -22.24 17.55 16.64
N LYS A 97 -21.16 16.78 16.63
CA LYS A 97 -20.61 16.07 17.79
C LYS A 97 -19.08 16.16 17.78
N PRO A 98 -18.49 17.28 18.24
CA PRO A 98 -17.06 17.56 18.08
C PRO A 98 -16.11 16.53 18.72
N SER A 99 -16.59 15.73 19.67
CA SER A 99 -15.84 14.65 20.32
C SER A 99 -15.81 13.35 19.51
N ASP A 100 -16.63 13.24 18.46
CA ASP A 100 -16.77 12.01 17.68
C ASP A 100 -15.88 12.09 16.43
N TYR A 101 -14.91 11.18 16.33
CA TYR A 101 -14.12 10.97 15.12
C TYR A 101 -14.80 9.91 14.24
N TYR A 102 -15.23 10.30 13.04
CA TYR A 102 -15.96 9.43 12.14
C TYR A 102 -15.05 8.95 11.00
N THR A 103 -15.29 7.73 10.52
CA THR A 103 -14.69 7.18 9.30
C THR A 103 -15.75 6.40 8.55
N ARG A 104 -15.94 6.70 7.26
CA ARG A 104 -16.94 6.02 6.42
C ARG A 104 -16.48 5.90 4.98
N LEU A 105 -17.06 4.92 4.27
CA LEU A 105 -16.95 4.81 2.82
C LEU A 105 -18.05 5.64 2.16
N VAL A 106 -17.70 6.34 1.08
CA VAL A 106 -18.59 7.28 0.38
C VAL A 106 -18.36 7.17 -1.12
N SER A 107 -19.44 7.12 -1.91
CA SER A 107 -19.34 7.21 -3.38
C SER A 107 -18.91 8.62 -3.80
N SER A 108 -18.25 8.74 -4.95
CA SER A 108 -17.84 10.03 -5.51
C SER A 108 -19.00 11.05 -5.58
N SER A 109 -20.19 10.59 -5.96
CA SER A 109 -21.41 11.40 -6.06
C SER A 109 -21.85 12.06 -4.75
N LYS A 110 -21.49 11.49 -3.59
CA LYS A 110 -21.89 11.97 -2.25
C LYS A 110 -20.74 12.61 -1.48
N LEU A 111 -19.53 12.64 -2.05
CA LEU A 111 -18.34 13.11 -1.36
C LEU A 111 -18.50 14.54 -0.84
N SER A 112 -18.87 15.48 -1.71
CA SER A 112 -19.01 16.91 -1.35
C SER A 112 -20.09 17.18 -0.29
N GLU A 113 -21.14 16.34 -0.22
CA GLU A 113 -22.15 16.43 0.83
C GLU A 113 -21.57 15.98 2.18
N VAL A 114 -20.93 14.82 2.20
CA VAL A 114 -20.37 14.22 3.41
C VAL A 114 -19.21 15.04 3.97
N GLU A 115 -18.39 15.67 3.14
CA GLU A 115 -17.30 16.56 3.61
C GLU A 115 -17.83 17.74 4.45
N LYS A 116 -19.06 18.22 4.20
CA LYS A 116 -19.68 19.31 4.96
C LYS A 116 -20.17 18.89 6.34
N GLU A 117 -20.27 17.58 6.61
CA GLU A 117 -20.64 17.04 7.93
C GLU A 117 -19.51 17.19 8.97
N PHE A 118 -18.27 17.43 8.51
CA PHE A 118 -17.08 17.51 9.36
C PHE A 118 -16.78 18.93 9.85
N ASN A 119 -16.16 19.01 11.02
CA ASN A 119 -15.69 20.24 11.64
C ASN A 119 -14.31 20.62 11.07
N GLY A 120 -14.29 21.38 9.97
CA GLY A 120 -13.06 21.81 9.33
C GLY A 120 -12.51 20.76 8.35
N THR A 121 -11.21 20.51 8.38
CA THR A 121 -10.55 19.62 7.42
C THR A 121 -10.88 18.15 7.68
N CYS A 122 -11.44 17.47 6.69
CA CYS A 122 -11.54 16.01 6.64
C CYS A 122 -10.43 15.40 5.76
N PHE A 123 -10.15 14.12 5.98
CA PHE A 123 -9.24 13.34 5.15
C PHE A 123 -10.04 12.46 4.20
N ALA A 124 -9.91 12.69 2.90
CA ALA A 124 -10.48 11.84 1.86
C ALA A 124 -9.36 11.14 1.08
N HIS A 125 -9.50 9.82 0.89
CA HIS A 125 -8.62 9.07 0.00
C HIS A 125 -9.41 7.98 -0.71
N ILE A 126 -8.99 7.63 -1.94
CA ILE A 126 -9.63 6.56 -2.69
C ILE A 126 -9.46 5.25 -1.94
N TYR A 127 -10.60 4.61 -1.68
CA TYR A 127 -10.68 3.26 -1.16
C TYR A 127 -10.59 2.25 -2.31
N SER A 128 -11.49 2.38 -3.29
CA SER A 128 -11.58 1.51 -4.47
C SER A 128 -12.06 2.23 -5.71
N VAL A 129 -11.78 1.60 -6.86
CA VAL A 129 -12.29 1.95 -8.19
C VAL A 129 -12.98 0.74 -8.79
N GLN A 130 -14.03 0.97 -9.57
CA GLN A 130 -14.82 -0.07 -10.21
C GLN A 130 -15.62 0.50 -11.40
N ALA A 131 -16.04 -0.35 -12.34
CA ALA A 131 -16.85 0.09 -13.49
C ALA A 131 -18.30 0.46 -13.12
N SER A 132 -18.83 -0.08 -12.02
CA SER A 132 -20.15 0.28 -11.50
C SER A 132 -20.20 0.08 -9.98
N ILE A 133 -21.08 0.80 -9.27
CA ILE A 133 -21.31 0.57 -7.84
C ILE A 133 -22.07 -0.76 -7.66
N PRO A 134 -21.51 -1.73 -6.93
CA PRO A 134 -22.20 -2.99 -6.68
C PRO A 134 -23.51 -2.77 -5.93
N MET A 135 -24.53 -3.59 -6.24
CA MET A 135 -25.81 -3.56 -5.53
C MET A 135 -25.66 -3.95 -4.05
N ASP A 136 -24.82 -4.94 -3.78
CA ASP A 136 -24.47 -5.35 -2.43
C ASP A 136 -23.23 -4.57 -1.95
N PRO A 137 -23.33 -3.74 -0.89
CA PRO A 137 -22.18 -3.04 -0.33
C PRO A 137 -21.03 -3.97 0.10
N ALA A 138 -21.32 -5.24 0.43
CA ALA A 138 -20.28 -6.19 0.81
C ALA A 138 -19.33 -6.51 -0.35
N ALA A 139 -19.80 -6.42 -1.60
CA ALA A 139 -18.98 -6.64 -2.78
C ALA A 139 -17.80 -5.66 -2.90
N ILE A 140 -17.84 -4.51 -2.21
CA ILE A 140 -16.74 -3.55 -2.18
C ILE A 140 -15.48 -4.13 -1.51
N TRP A 141 -15.63 -5.04 -0.55
CA TRP A 141 -14.51 -5.63 0.20
C TRP A 141 -14.33 -7.14 -0.02
N ASN A 142 -15.23 -7.79 -0.77
CA ASN A 142 -15.16 -9.23 -1.04
C ASN A 142 -13.84 -9.65 -1.71
N THR A 143 -13.36 -8.90 -2.71
CA THR A 143 -12.09 -9.22 -3.41
C THR A 143 -10.90 -9.15 -2.46
N GLU A 144 -10.87 -8.16 -1.57
CA GLU A 144 -9.85 -8.05 -0.52
C GLU A 144 -9.91 -9.18 0.49
N PHE A 145 -11.12 -9.62 0.84
CA PHE A 145 -11.36 -10.68 1.80
C PHE A 145 -10.91 -12.03 1.26
N VAL A 146 -11.31 -12.38 0.04
CA VAL A 146 -10.86 -13.61 -0.62
C VAL A 146 -9.34 -13.66 -0.70
N GLN A 147 -8.70 -12.57 -1.14
CA GLN A 147 -7.24 -12.48 -1.20
C GLN A 147 -6.60 -12.63 0.20
N ALA A 148 -7.21 -12.05 1.25
CA ALA A 148 -6.71 -12.21 2.62
C ALA A 148 -6.84 -13.66 3.11
N GLU A 149 -7.97 -14.31 2.86
CA GLU A 149 -8.22 -15.70 3.22
C GLU A 149 -7.22 -16.65 2.54
N GLU A 150 -6.93 -16.43 1.26
CA GLU A 150 -5.93 -17.19 0.51
C GLU A 150 -4.54 -17.02 1.14
N LEU A 151 -4.14 -15.77 1.40
CA LEU A 151 -2.88 -15.46 2.08
C LEU A 151 -2.82 -16.07 3.48
N PHE A 152 -3.93 -16.15 4.22
CA PHE A 152 -3.95 -16.77 5.55
C PHE A 152 -3.75 -18.29 5.51
N LYS A 153 -4.20 -18.95 4.44
CA LYS A 153 -4.06 -20.40 4.24
C LYS A 153 -2.66 -20.83 3.82
N GLU A 154 -1.79 -19.90 3.44
CA GLU A 154 -0.41 -20.23 3.06
C GLU A 154 0.38 -20.87 4.20
N PRO A 155 1.29 -21.82 3.92
CA PRO A 155 2.17 -22.41 4.93
C PRO A 155 2.93 -21.36 5.76
N SER A 156 3.24 -21.68 7.01
CA SER A 156 3.91 -20.76 7.95
C SER A 156 5.29 -20.29 7.47
N LEU A 157 5.99 -21.14 6.72
CA LEU A 157 7.32 -20.85 6.14
C LEU A 157 7.24 -19.97 4.89
N THR A 158 6.05 -19.78 4.31
CA THR A 158 5.87 -18.93 3.14
C THR A 158 6.06 -17.48 3.51
N ASN A 159 6.80 -16.76 2.66
CA ASN A 159 6.99 -15.33 2.76
C ASN A 159 5.65 -14.60 2.50
N ASN A 160 5.01 -14.14 3.57
CA ASN A 160 3.63 -13.65 3.52
C ASN A 160 3.50 -12.21 4.08
N CYS A 161 2.89 -11.33 3.29
CA CYS A 161 2.80 -9.91 3.63
C CYS A 161 1.86 -9.57 4.80
N LEU A 162 0.94 -10.47 5.18
CA LEU A 162 0.07 -10.28 6.33
C LEU A 162 0.81 -10.53 7.65
N ARG A 163 1.83 -11.40 7.64
CA ARG A 163 2.61 -11.76 8.84
C ARG A 163 3.54 -10.65 9.29
N ASP A 164 4.11 -9.91 8.34
CA ASP A 164 5.09 -8.87 8.64
C ASP A 164 4.60 -7.42 8.43
N ASN A 165 3.38 -7.28 7.90
CA ASN A 165 2.75 -5.99 7.62
C ASN A 165 3.61 -5.08 6.72
N ARG A 166 4.42 -5.64 5.80
CA ARG A 166 5.44 -4.88 5.05
C ARG A 166 4.89 -3.71 4.22
N PHE A 167 3.63 -3.77 3.78
CA PHE A 167 3.01 -2.72 2.98
C PHE A 167 2.29 -1.64 3.83
N CYS A 168 2.24 -1.80 5.14
CA CYS A 168 1.64 -0.85 6.08
C CYS A 168 2.55 0.34 6.35
N GLY A 169 1.96 1.51 6.64
CA GLY A 169 2.69 2.72 7.03
C GLY A 169 3.25 2.71 8.46
N ILE A 170 2.86 1.75 9.29
CA ILE A 170 3.36 1.57 10.67
C ILE A 170 4.44 0.51 10.64
N SER A 171 5.54 0.69 11.37
CA SER A 171 6.60 -0.32 11.56
C SER A 171 6.75 -0.67 13.03
N ASN A 172 6.92 -1.96 13.34
CA ASN A 172 7.12 -2.46 14.69
C ASN A 172 8.46 -3.20 14.77
N SER A 173 9.34 -2.83 15.70
CA SER A 173 10.66 -3.45 15.87
C SER A 173 10.61 -4.92 16.31
N PHE A 174 9.49 -5.36 16.90
CA PHE A 174 9.28 -6.76 17.29
C PHE A 174 8.83 -7.65 16.12
N VAL A 175 8.49 -7.06 14.97
CA VAL A 175 8.07 -7.78 13.77
C VAL A 175 9.19 -7.71 12.73
N LYS A 176 9.78 -8.86 12.38
CA LYS A 176 10.75 -8.94 11.29
C LYS A 176 10.02 -8.81 9.97
N ARG A 177 10.46 -7.89 9.12
CA ARG A 177 9.98 -7.70 7.75
C ARG A 177 10.96 -8.27 6.77
N ASP A 178 10.45 -9.01 5.80
CA ASP A 178 11.24 -9.34 4.61
C ASP A 178 11.27 -8.12 3.70
N ILE A 179 12.23 -7.24 4.00
CA ILE A 179 12.53 -6.07 3.17
C ILE A 179 13.47 -6.58 2.08
N GLU A 180 12.89 -7.02 0.96
CA GLU A 180 13.59 -7.42 -0.28
C GLU A 180 14.62 -8.56 -0.13
N GLY A 181 14.19 -9.81 -0.36
CA GLY A 181 15.06 -10.87 -0.92
C GLY A 181 16.43 -11.09 -0.26
N ALA A 182 16.56 -10.91 1.06
CA ALA A 182 17.76 -11.33 1.76
C ALA A 182 17.76 -12.86 1.78
N ASN A 183 18.64 -13.45 0.98
CA ASN A 183 18.90 -14.88 0.89
C ASN A 183 18.66 -15.57 2.23
N VAL A 184 17.76 -16.55 2.22
CA VAL A 184 17.71 -17.57 3.26
C VAL A 184 19.00 -18.37 3.10
N ASP A 185 20.08 -17.94 3.72
CA ASP A 185 21.23 -18.81 3.94
C ASP A 185 20.80 -19.80 5.01
N VAL A 186 20.29 -20.94 4.54
CA VAL A 186 20.06 -22.10 5.40
C VAL A 186 21.45 -22.65 5.73
N THR A 187 21.98 -22.22 6.86
CA THR A 187 22.95 -23.04 7.58
C THR A 187 22.42 -23.26 8.99
N ALA A 188 21.75 -24.38 9.17
CA ALA A 188 21.50 -24.96 10.48
C ALA A 188 22.73 -25.77 10.91
N PRO A 189 23.16 -25.71 12.19
CA PRO A 189 23.68 -26.85 12.90
C PRO A 189 22.55 -27.69 13.52
#